data_AF-A0A522AGE8-F1
#
_entry.id   AF-A0A522AGE8-F1
#
_cell.length_a   1.000
_cell.length_b   1.000
_cell.length_c   1.000
_cell.angle_alpha   90.00
_cell.angle_beta   90.00
_cell.angle_gamma   90.00
#
_symmetry.space_group_name_H-M   'P 1'
#
loop_
_entity.id
_entity.type
_entity.pdbx_description
1 polymer ?
#
loop_
_entity_poly.entity_id
_entity_poly.type
_entity_poly.pdbx_seq_one_letter_code
_entity_poly.pdbx_strand_id
1 'polypeptide(L)'
;MRLPYQLIFGAILSVVSQTACAAETKHKLSDISIVPITNGINQIDDFDRKGTPAIVVSACRETGTAGSYDRFMILLKGQYPDDKARWDVVTVDTKNNKVGSGGIVDTVRNDPHTVEDQVASVVLAKANLDGQPATILIEGWRDISPADGIPAETPVVFEIYKFEREDLSAVFNRVEVVKSVKKI
;
A
#
# COMPACT_ATOMS: atom_id res chain seq x y z
N MET A 1 -12.42 75.62 -18.49
CA MET A 1 -12.44 74.21 -18.94
C MET A 1 -11.03 73.60 -18.81
N ARG A 2 -10.64 73.18 -17.59
CA ARG A 2 -9.49 72.30 -17.30
C ARG A 2 -9.80 71.61 -15.96
N LEU A 3 -9.46 70.34 -15.82
CA LEU A 3 -9.45 69.55 -14.57
C LEU A 3 -8.22 68.62 -14.60
N PRO A 4 -7.64 68.22 -13.45
CA PRO A 4 -6.19 67.97 -13.37
C PRO A 4 -5.75 66.50 -13.19
N TYR A 5 -4.45 66.30 -13.42
CA TYR A 5 -3.61 65.21 -12.88
C TYR A 5 -3.48 65.34 -11.33
N GLN A 6 -3.11 64.33 -10.53
CA GLN A 6 -2.78 62.90 -10.74
C GLN A 6 -3.90 62.02 -10.07
N LEU A 7 -3.85 60.72 -9.69
CA LEU A 7 -2.80 59.75 -9.28
C LEU A 7 -1.99 60.22 -8.04
N ILE A 8 -1.37 59.38 -7.19
CA ILE A 8 -1.12 57.93 -7.15
C ILE A 8 -1.65 57.36 -5.81
N PHE A 9 -2.18 56.13 -5.80
CA PHE A 9 -2.30 55.32 -4.57
C PHE A 9 -1.56 53.99 -4.77
N GLY A 10 -0.60 53.69 -3.89
CA GLY A 10 0.19 52.46 -3.94
C GLY A 10 -0.53 51.29 -3.27
N ALA A 11 -0.87 50.25 -4.02
CA ALA A 11 -1.37 49.00 -3.47
C ALA A 11 -0.21 48.13 -2.96
N ILE A 12 -0.13 47.92 -1.64
CA ILE A 12 0.81 46.97 -1.04
C ILE A 12 0.26 45.56 -1.30
N LEU A 13 0.91 44.82 -2.20
CA LEU A 13 0.49 43.45 -2.55
C LEU A 13 1.10 42.46 -1.54
N SER A 14 0.37 42.19 -0.44
CA SER A 14 0.75 41.19 0.55
C SER A 14 0.62 39.77 0.00
N VAL A 15 1.75 39.19 -0.42
CA VAL A 15 1.82 37.77 -0.80
C VAL A 15 1.61 36.90 0.44
N VAL A 16 0.37 36.48 0.68
CA VAL A 16 0.04 35.48 1.68
C VAL A 16 0.46 34.11 1.15
N SER A 17 1.69 33.70 1.47
CA SER A 17 2.17 32.34 1.23
C SER A 17 1.33 31.35 2.05
N GLN A 18 0.30 30.79 1.41
CA GLN A 18 -0.45 29.67 1.99
C GLN A 18 0.43 28.42 1.96
N THR A 19 1.22 28.24 3.02
CA THR A 19 1.70 26.91 3.42
C THR A 19 0.48 26.07 3.80
N ALA A 20 -0.12 25.45 2.80
CA ALA A 20 -1.11 24.40 3.00
C ALA A 20 -0.40 23.22 3.67
N CYS A 21 -0.50 23.15 5.00
CA CYS A 21 -0.27 21.90 5.70
C CYS A 21 -1.24 20.88 5.12
N ALA A 22 -0.73 19.92 4.35
CA ALA A 22 -1.50 18.76 3.95
C ALA A 22 -1.92 18.02 5.22
N ALA A 23 -3.17 18.23 5.64
CA ALA A 23 -3.77 17.44 6.70
C ALA A 23 -3.75 15.98 6.24
N GLU A 24 -3.33 15.08 7.12
CA GLU A 24 -3.28 13.66 6.83
C GLU A 24 -4.72 13.16 6.57
N THR A 25 -5.06 12.98 5.29
CA THR A 25 -6.42 12.68 4.85
C THR A 25 -6.81 11.30 5.34
N LYS A 26 -7.52 11.25 6.47
CA LYS A 26 -8.05 9.99 6.97
C LYS A 26 -9.13 9.47 6.04
N HIS A 27 -8.76 8.47 5.24
CA HIS A 27 -9.66 7.73 4.38
C HIS A 27 -10.74 7.00 5.20
N LYS A 28 -11.89 6.75 4.57
CA LYS A 28 -12.95 5.92 5.13
C LYS A 28 -12.98 4.57 4.44
N LEU A 29 -12.46 3.55 5.11
CA LEU A 29 -12.57 2.15 4.68
C LEU A 29 -13.85 1.49 5.22
N SER A 30 -14.57 0.75 4.37
CA SER A 30 -15.69 -0.12 4.77
C SER A 30 -15.78 -1.37 3.89
N ASP A 31 -16.65 -2.32 4.28
CA ASP A 31 -17.06 -3.46 3.45
C ASP A 31 -15.89 -4.36 3.00
N ILE A 32 -14.89 -4.52 3.88
CA ILE A 32 -13.68 -5.29 3.62
C ILE A 32 -14.02 -6.77 3.49
N SER A 33 -13.66 -7.38 2.36
CA SER A 33 -13.76 -8.80 2.08
C SER A 33 -12.42 -9.33 1.61
N ILE A 34 -11.83 -10.27 2.36
CA ILE A 34 -10.54 -10.88 2.00
C ILE A 34 -10.72 -11.75 0.76
N VAL A 35 -9.86 -11.58 -0.25
CA VAL A 35 -9.84 -12.45 -1.42
C VAL A 35 -9.20 -13.78 -1.01
N PRO A 36 -9.89 -14.93 -1.14
CA PRO A 36 -9.29 -16.22 -0.84
C PRO A 36 -8.22 -16.55 -1.89
N ILE A 37 -6.97 -16.62 -1.44
CA ILE A 37 -5.82 -17.04 -2.26
C ILE A 37 -5.41 -18.45 -1.84
N THR A 38 -5.21 -19.33 -2.82
CA THR A 38 -4.72 -20.69 -2.64
C THR A 38 -3.33 -20.84 -3.25
N ASN A 39 -2.53 -21.80 -2.78
CA ASN A 39 -1.21 -22.03 -3.35
C ASN A 39 -1.29 -22.63 -4.76
N GLY A 40 -0.50 -22.07 -5.67
CA GLY A 40 -0.63 -22.24 -7.11
C GLY A 40 -1.13 -20.97 -7.80
N ILE A 41 -1.86 -21.15 -8.91
CA ILE A 41 -2.33 -20.07 -9.78
C ILE A 41 -3.80 -19.79 -9.49
N ASN A 42 -4.12 -18.56 -9.09
CA ASN A 42 -5.48 -18.07 -8.84
C ASN A 42 -5.83 -17.05 -9.92
N GLN A 43 -7.10 -16.99 -10.35
CA GLN A 43 -7.63 -15.95 -11.23
C GLN A 43 -8.64 -15.09 -10.46
N ILE A 44 -8.53 -13.78 -10.61
CA ILE A 44 -9.45 -12.80 -10.02
C ILE A 44 -10.04 -11.99 -11.17
N ASP A 45 -11.29 -12.26 -11.53
CA ASP A 45 -11.90 -11.72 -12.75
C ASP A 45 -12.16 -10.20 -12.69
N ASP A 46 -12.40 -9.66 -11.50
CA ASP A 46 -12.84 -8.29 -11.25
C ASP A 46 -11.73 -7.39 -10.65
N PHE A 47 -10.45 -7.71 -10.89
CA PHE A 47 -9.34 -7.19 -10.08
C PHE A 47 -9.24 -5.66 -10.02
N ASP A 48 -9.54 -4.94 -11.10
CA ASP A 48 -9.59 -3.48 -11.10
C ASP A 48 -11.00 -2.90 -11.28
N ARG A 49 -11.16 -1.57 -11.11
CA ARG A 49 -12.45 -0.87 -11.25
C ARG A 49 -13.09 -1.01 -12.65
N LYS A 50 -12.32 -1.40 -13.68
CA LYS A 50 -12.81 -1.62 -15.05
C LYS A 50 -13.25 -3.08 -15.28
N GLY A 51 -13.09 -3.96 -14.29
CA GLY A 51 -13.31 -5.40 -14.44
C GLY A 51 -12.18 -6.10 -15.20
N THR A 52 -10.94 -5.58 -15.13
CA THR A 52 -9.78 -6.26 -15.72
C THR A 52 -9.40 -7.47 -14.84
N PRO A 53 -9.24 -8.69 -15.41
CA PRO A 53 -8.81 -9.84 -14.64
C PRO A 53 -7.31 -9.80 -14.30
N ALA A 54 -6.96 -10.31 -13.13
CA ALA A 54 -5.58 -10.56 -12.70
C ALA A 54 -5.32 -12.06 -12.46
N ILE A 55 -4.06 -12.46 -12.60
CA ILE A 55 -3.55 -13.74 -12.13
C ILE A 55 -2.76 -13.49 -10.84
N VAL A 56 -3.05 -14.25 -9.79
CA VAL A 56 -2.30 -14.22 -8.52
C VAL A 56 -1.64 -15.58 -8.30
N VAL A 57 -0.31 -15.61 -8.40
CA VAL A 57 0.49 -16.81 -8.19
C VAL A 57 0.96 -16.81 -6.73
N SER A 58 0.45 -17.72 -5.91
CA SER A 58 0.88 -17.91 -4.52
C SER A 58 1.78 -19.13 -4.40
N ALA A 59 2.84 -19.03 -3.61
CA ALA A 59 3.75 -20.13 -3.31
C ALA A 59 4.31 -20.02 -1.89
N CYS A 60 4.53 -21.17 -1.27
CA CYS A 60 5.24 -21.24 0.01
C CYS A 60 6.71 -20.88 -0.20
N ARG A 61 7.20 -19.92 0.59
CA ARG A 61 8.60 -19.53 0.65
C ARG A 61 9.27 -20.32 1.76
N GLU A 62 9.94 -21.41 1.37
CA GLU A 62 10.77 -22.20 2.27
C GLU A 62 11.90 -21.36 2.86
N THR A 63 12.02 -21.34 4.18
CA THR A 63 13.08 -20.61 4.92
C THR A 63 14.22 -21.53 5.37
N GLY A 64 14.19 -22.82 5.02
CA GLY A 64 15.06 -23.84 5.60
C GLY A 64 14.71 -24.20 7.04
N THR A 65 13.58 -23.71 7.56
CA THR A 65 13.10 -23.92 8.93
C THR A 65 11.59 -24.19 8.94
N ALA A 66 11.03 -24.51 10.12
CA ALA A 66 9.58 -24.65 10.30
C ALA A 66 8.80 -23.35 10.00
N GLY A 67 9.42 -22.18 10.14
CA GLY A 67 8.85 -20.87 9.83
C GLY A 67 8.83 -20.56 8.32
N SER A 68 8.22 -21.43 7.52
CA SER A 68 7.98 -21.19 6.09
C SER A 68 6.58 -20.58 5.89
N TYR A 69 6.45 -19.64 4.95
CA TYR A 69 5.25 -18.80 4.82
C TYR A 69 4.89 -18.54 3.36
N ASP A 70 3.62 -18.28 3.06
CA ASP A 70 3.19 -18.00 1.69
C ASP A 70 3.53 -16.56 1.24
N ARG A 71 3.89 -16.43 -0.04
CA ARG A 71 4.07 -15.17 -0.76
C ARG A 71 3.32 -15.26 -2.09
N PHE A 72 2.77 -14.13 -2.54
CA PHE A 72 2.10 -14.07 -3.84
C PHE A 72 2.65 -12.96 -4.75
N MET A 73 2.59 -13.23 -6.06
CA MET A 73 2.88 -12.30 -7.14
C MET A 73 1.58 -12.04 -7.91
N ILE A 74 1.29 -10.78 -8.21
CA ILE A 74 0.10 -10.36 -8.97
C ILE A 74 0.53 -9.94 -10.38
N LEU A 75 -0.13 -10.51 -11.38
CA LEU A 75 0.09 -10.26 -12.80
C LEU A 75 -1.18 -9.71 -13.45
N LEU A 76 -1.06 -8.63 -14.21
CA LEU A 76 -2.14 -8.06 -15.02
C LEU A 76 -1.81 -8.14 -16.50
N LYS A 77 -2.82 -8.36 -17.36
CA LYS A 77 -2.60 -8.30 -18.81
C LYS A 77 -2.24 -6.86 -19.21
N GLY A 78 -1.09 -6.68 -19.85
CA GLY A 78 -0.52 -5.39 -20.20
C GLY A 78 -1.30 -4.64 -21.28
N GLN A 79 -1.41 -3.31 -21.14
CA GLN A 79 -2.13 -2.43 -22.05
C GLN A 79 -1.18 -1.79 -23.07
N TYR A 80 -0.53 -2.63 -23.89
CA TYR A 80 0.47 -2.21 -24.87
C TYR A 80 -0.12 -2.02 -26.28
N PRO A 81 0.32 -1.01 -27.05
CA PRO A 81 -0.24 -0.67 -28.36
C PRO A 81 0.32 -1.50 -29.54
N ASP A 82 1.07 -2.58 -29.27
CA ASP A 82 1.75 -3.39 -30.30
C ASP A 82 1.21 -4.83 -30.42
N ASP A 83 -0.02 -5.06 -29.94
CA ASP A 83 -0.76 -6.33 -29.89
C ASP A 83 -0.06 -7.52 -29.20
N LYS A 84 1.17 -7.34 -28.70
CA LYS A 84 1.90 -8.39 -27.98
C LYS A 84 1.32 -8.61 -26.60
N ALA A 85 0.70 -9.77 -26.40
CA ALA A 85 0.28 -10.24 -25.09
C ALA A 85 1.48 -10.30 -24.12
N ARG A 86 1.47 -9.39 -23.16
CA ARG A 86 2.48 -9.24 -22.09
C ARG A 86 1.77 -9.18 -20.74
N TRP A 87 2.51 -9.47 -19.68
CA TRP A 87 2.02 -9.40 -18.31
C TRP A 87 2.80 -8.34 -17.54
N ASP A 88 2.08 -7.41 -16.92
CA ASP A 88 2.62 -6.40 -16.02
C ASP A 88 2.69 -7.03 -14.62
N VAL A 89 3.84 -6.98 -13.96
CA VAL A 89 3.97 -7.33 -12.54
C VAL A 89 3.48 -6.14 -11.72
N VAL A 90 2.49 -6.36 -10.84
CA VAL A 90 2.00 -5.29 -9.97
C VAL A 90 3.00 -5.04 -8.84
N THR A 91 3.41 -3.79 -8.68
CA THR A 91 4.38 -3.38 -7.65
C THR A 91 3.69 -2.73 -6.44
N VAL A 92 4.45 -2.43 -5.39
CA VAL A 92 3.99 -1.68 -4.21
C VAL A 92 4.87 -0.45 -4.06
N ASP A 93 4.29 0.75 -4.00
CA ASP A 93 5.05 2.00 -3.94
C ASP A 93 5.39 2.40 -2.50
N THR A 94 6.52 1.89 -2.04
CA THR A 94 7.04 2.14 -0.68
C THR A 94 7.83 3.47 -0.62
N LYS A 95 7.18 4.60 -0.90
CA LYS A 95 7.78 5.96 -0.91
C LYS A 95 8.56 6.36 0.36
N ASN A 96 8.38 5.64 1.49
CA ASN A 96 9.06 5.92 2.76
C ASN A 96 10.25 4.98 3.07
N ASN A 97 10.53 3.96 2.25
CA ASN A 97 11.57 2.99 2.60
C ASN A 97 12.98 3.56 2.38
N LYS A 98 13.83 3.40 3.41
CA LYS A 98 15.24 3.76 3.38
C LYS A 98 15.95 2.99 2.25
N VAL A 99 16.99 3.60 1.68
CA VAL A 99 17.77 3.07 0.54
C VAL A 99 18.15 1.61 0.77
N GLY A 100 17.57 0.70 -0.02
CA GLY A 100 17.80 -0.74 0.06
C GLY A 100 16.55 -1.61 -0.04
N SER A 101 15.37 -1.10 0.35
CA SER A 101 14.14 -1.90 0.50
C SER A 101 12.96 -1.39 -0.34
N GLY A 102 13.06 -1.47 -1.67
CA GLY A 102 11.94 -1.13 -2.56
C GLY A 102 10.90 -2.26 -2.62
N GLY A 103 9.71 -2.02 -2.07
CA GLY A 103 8.64 -3.03 -1.91
C GLY A 103 8.44 -3.47 -0.45
N ILE A 104 7.37 -4.25 -0.22
CA ILE A 104 7.06 -4.85 1.08
C ILE A 104 8.26 -5.72 1.53
N VAL A 105 8.76 -5.48 2.74
CA VAL A 105 10.14 -5.86 3.09
C VAL A 105 10.22 -7.32 3.57
N ASP A 106 10.57 -8.22 2.65
CA ASP A 106 10.78 -9.66 2.90
C ASP A 106 12.04 -9.93 3.76
N THR A 107 12.00 -9.54 5.03
CA THR A 107 13.11 -9.72 5.98
C THR A 107 13.04 -11.10 6.64
N VAL A 108 13.73 -12.09 6.06
CA VAL A 108 14.01 -13.36 6.75
C VAL A 108 15.05 -13.10 7.84
N ARG A 109 14.60 -12.76 9.04
CA ARG A 109 15.47 -12.55 10.20
C ARG A 109 15.82 -13.90 10.85
N ASN A 110 16.91 -14.50 10.36
CA ASN A 110 17.49 -15.72 10.92
C ASN A 110 18.32 -15.42 12.19
N ASP A 111 17.70 -14.79 13.19
CA ASP A 111 18.27 -14.69 14.53
C ASP A 111 17.96 -15.99 15.29
N PRO A 112 18.89 -16.54 16.08
CA PRO A 112 18.62 -17.72 16.88
C PRO A 112 17.45 -17.44 17.85
N HIS A 113 16.46 -18.34 17.84
CA HIS A 113 15.20 -18.29 18.60
C HIS A 113 14.09 -17.36 18.09
N THR A 114 14.22 -16.62 16.98
CA THR A 114 13.10 -15.82 16.42
C THR A 114 12.27 -16.56 15.35
N VAL A 115 12.35 -17.90 15.32
CA VAL A 115 11.82 -18.73 14.21
C VAL A 115 10.29 -18.92 14.25
N GLU A 116 9.67 -18.68 15.41
CA GLU A 116 8.22 -18.85 15.64
C GLU A 116 7.42 -17.53 15.54
N ASP A 117 8.09 -16.37 15.60
CA ASP A 117 7.44 -15.07 15.45
C ASP A 117 7.26 -14.71 13.97
N GLN A 118 6.11 -15.05 13.39
CA GLN A 118 5.68 -14.45 12.13
C GLN A 118 5.35 -12.96 12.36
N VAL A 119 6.36 -12.10 12.28
CA VAL A 119 6.25 -10.67 12.63
C VAL A 119 5.30 -9.92 11.68
N ALA A 120 5.17 -10.34 10.41
CA ALA A 120 4.36 -9.68 9.39
C ALA A 120 3.55 -10.64 8.50
N SER A 121 2.40 -10.18 8.02
CA SER A 121 1.54 -10.85 7.05
C SER A 121 0.94 -9.85 6.05
N VAL A 122 0.59 -10.33 4.85
CA VAL A 122 -0.01 -9.52 3.78
C VAL A 122 -1.23 -10.25 3.23
N VAL A 123 -2.37 -9.57 3.14
CA VAL A 123 -3.58 -10.11 2.53
C VAL A 123 -4.11 -9.20 1.41
N LEU A 124 -4.65 -9.82 0.36
CA LEU A 124 -5.37 -9.14 -0.72
C LEU A 124 -6.86 -9.08 -0.36
N ALA A 125 -7.50 -7.93 -0.55
CA ALA A 125 -8.91 -7.74 -0.23
C ALA A 125 -9.64 -6.84 -1.24
N LYS A 126 -10.96 -6.94 -1.26
CA LYS A 126 -11.89 -5.95 -1.80
C LYS A 126 -12.40 -5.08 -0.66
N ALA A 127 -12.62 -3.80 -0.91
CA ALA A 127 -13.23 -2.89 0.07
C ALA A 127 -13.88 -1.68 -0.63
N ASN A 128 -14.64 -0.89 0.11
CA ASN A 128 -15.00 0.48 -0.27
C ASN A 128 -14.04 1.46 0.42
N LEU A 129 -13.27 2.21 -0.36
CA LEU A 129 -12.42 3.32 0.10
C LEU A 129 -13.08 4.63 -0.30
N ASP A 130 -13.41 5.48 0.67
CA ASP A 130 -14.14 6.75 0.50
C ASP A 130 -15.47 6.60 -0.28
N GLY A 131 -16.11 5.44 -0.14
CA GLY A 131 -17.34 5.09 -0.86
C GLY A 131 -17.12 4.74 -2.35
N GLN A 132 -15.89 4.41 -2.76
CA GLN A 132 -15.57 3.87 -4.08
C GLN A 132 -15.03 2.43 -3.93
N PRO A 133 -15.51 1.46 -4.74
CA PRO A 133 -14.94 0.11 -4.75
C PRO A 133 -13.45 0.12 -5.12
N ALA A 134 -12.65 -0.60 -4.34
CA ALA A 134 -11.21 -0.73 -4.50
C ALA A 134 -10.74 -2.17 -4.21
N THR A 135 -9.71 -2.60 -4.93
CA THR A 135 -8.87 -3.71 -4.52
C THR A 135 -7.73 -3.14 -3.67
N ILE A 136 -7.44 -3.76 -2.53
CA ILE A 136 -6.44 -3.29 -1.56
C ILE A 136 -5.50 -4.43 -1.14
N LEU A 137 -4.27 -4.08 -0.77
CA LEU A 137 -3.45 -4.90 0.11
C LEU A 137 -3.58 -4.37 1.54
N ILE A 138 -3.64 -5.27 2.50
CA ILE A 138 -3.46 -4.97 3.92
C ILE A 138 -2.20 -5.72 4.35
N GLU A 139 -1.13 -4.98 4.63
CA GLU A 139 0.02 -5.48 5.37
C GLU A 139 -0.24 -5.27 6.86
N GLY A 140 0.11 -6.23 7.70
CA GLY A 140 -0.02 -6.13 9.15
C GLY A 140 1.18 -6.74 9.86
N TRP A 141 1.81 -6.02 10.78
CA TRP A 141 2.99 -6.47 11.53
C TRP A 141 2.97 -6.07 13.01
N ARG A 142 3.67 -6.84 13.85
CA ARG A 142 3.84 -6.53 15.28
C ARG A 142 4.90 -5.46 15.50
N ASP A 143 4.55 -4.44 16.26
CA ASP A 143 5.45 -3.36 16.68
C ASP A 143 6.31 -3.81 17.87
N ILE A 144 7.30 -4.66 17.58
CA ILE A 144 8.16 -5.30 18.58
C ILE A 144 9.30 -4.36 18.98
N SER A 145 9.25 -3.88 20.23
CA SER A 145 10.38 -3.23 20.90
C SER A 145 11.45 -4.27 21.29
N PRO A 146 12.73 -4.11 20.87
CA PRO A 146 13.81 -5.00 21.30
C PRO A 146 14.08 -4.98 22.81
N ALA A 147 13.54 -4.00 23.55
CA ALA A 147 13.67 -3.90 25.01
C ALA A 147 12.56 -4.65 25.77
N ASP A 148 11.43 -4.96 25.12
CA ASP A 148 10.27 -5.61 25.76
C ASP A 148 10.43 -7.14 25.86
N GLY A 149 11.41 -7.70 25.12
CA GLY A 149 11.64 -9.15 25.03
C GLY A 149 10.69 -9.86 24.07
N ILE A 150 10.92 -11.16 23.90
CA ILE A 150 10.10 -12.06 23.08
C ILE A 150 9.85 -13.36 23.89
N PRO A 151 8.61 -13.87 23.96
CA PRO A 151 7.37 -13.27 23.46
C PRO A 151 6.82 -12.19 24.41
N ALA A 152 6.29 -11.11 23.84
CA ALA A 152 5.58 -10.06 24.56
C ALA A 152 4.32 -9.63 23.79
N GLU A 153 3.26 -9.25 24.51
CA GLU A 153 2.07 -8.65 23.89
C GLU A 153 2.45 -7.31 23.25
N THR A 154 2.06 -7.09 21.99
CA THR A 154 2.52 -5.94 21.18
C THR A 154 1.36 -5.31 20.40
N PRO A 155 1.38 -4.00 20.13
CA PRO A 155 0.51 -3.43 19.12
C PRO A 155 0.78 -4.06 17.75
N VAL A 156 -0.25 -4.19 16.92
CA VAL A 156 -0.11 -4.47 15.49
C VAL A 156 -0.28 -3.17 14.72
N VAL A 157 0.63 -2.89 13.81
CA VAL A 157 0.51 -1.82 12.81
C VAL A 157 0.02 -2.45 11.51
N PHE A 158 -0.98 -1.84 10.90
CA PHE A 158 -1.47 -2.17 9.57
C PHE A 158 -1.14 -1.04 8.60
N GLU A 159 -0.64 -1.38 7.42
CA GLU A 159 -0.59 -0.46 6.28
C GLU A 159 -1.57 -0.93 5.21
N ILE A 160 -2.39 0.01 4.74
CA ILE A 160 -3.42 -0.23 3.75
C ILE A 160 -2.96 0.42 2.46
N TYR A 161 -2.87 -0.38 1.40
CA TYR A 161 -2.47 0.05 0.07
C TYR A 161 -3.62 -0.15 -0.92
N LYS A 162 -3.90 0.86 -1.74
CA LYS A 162 -4.94 0.87 -2.78
C LYS A 162 -4.33 0.48 -4.12
N PHE A 163 -4.97 -0.43 -4.86
CA PHE A 163 -4.58 -0.70 -6.24
C PHE A 163 -4.96 0.45 -7.17
N GLU A 164 -4.00 0.92 -7.95
CA GLU A 164 -4.19 1.92 -9.01
C GLU A 164 -3.47 1.50 -10.30
N ARG A 165 -4.07 1.86 -11.45
CA ARG A 165 -3.55 1.54 -12.78
C ARG A 165 -3.63 2.76 -13.69
N GLU A 166 -2.49 3.22 -14.14
CA GLU A 166 -2.31 4.33 -15.08
C GLU A 166 -1.48 3.84 -16.26
N ASP A 167 -2.05 3.87 -17.48
CA ASP A 167 -1.46 3.50 -18.78
C ASP A 167 -0.53 2.27 -18.78
N LEU A 168 0.75 2.45 -18.43
CA LEU A 168 1.82 1.44 -18.46
C LEU A 168 2.30 1.01 -17.07
N SER A 169 1.57 1.37 -16.01
CA SER A 169 1.88 1.08 -14.61
C SER A 169 0.69 0.46 -13.90
N ALA A 170 0.98 -0.47 -12.99
CA ALA A 170 0.02 -1.11 -12.10
C ALA A 170 0.67 -1.23 -10.73
N VAL A 171 0.10 -0.55 -9.72
CA VAL A 171 0.80 -0.31 -8.46
C VAL A 171 -0.16 -0.27 -7.27
N PHE A 172 0.31 -0.71 -6.11
CA PHE A 172 -0.33 -0.51 -4.83
C PHE A 172 0.26 0.73 -4.13
N ASN A 173 -0.52 1.81 -4.08
CA ASN A 173 -0.16 3.06 -3.42
C ASN A 173 -0.68 3.05 -1.97
N ARG A 174 0.18 3.36 -0.98
CA ARG A 174 -0.23 3.40 0.43
C ARG A 174 -1.22 4.54 0.69
N VAL A 175 -2.33 4.24 1.35
CA VAL A 175 -3.40 5.22 1.67
C VAL A 175 -3.60 5.45 3.17
N GLU A 176 -3.48 4.44 4.03
CA GLU A 176 -3.67 4.61 5.48
C GLU A 176 -2.67 3.76 6.29
N VAL A 177 -2.32 4.24 7.49
CA VAL A 177 -1.55 3.51 8.50
C VAL A 177 -2.38 3.44 9.78
N VAL A 178 -2.69 2.24 10.27
CA VAL A 178 -3.57 2.02 11.42
C VAL A 178 -2.84 1.20 12.48
N LYS A 179 -2.55 1.80 13.64
CA LYS A 179 -1.94 1.10 14.79
C LYS A 179 -3.02 0.64 15.77
N SER A 180 -2.96 -0.61 16.22
CA SER A 180 -3.89 -1.14 17.21
C SER A 180 -3.70 -0.45 18.57
N VAL A 181 -4.82 -0.03 19.18
CA VAL A 181 -4.82 0.59 20.51
C VAL A 181 -4.68 -0.47 21.61
N LYS A 182 -5.15 -1.70 21.35
CA LYS A 182 -4.93 -2.85 22.21
C LYS A 182 -3.68 -3.61 21.76
N LYS A 183 -2.87 -4.06 22.72
CA LYS A 183 -1.86 -5.10 22.50
C LYS A 183 -2.53 -6.45 22.20
N ILE A 184 -1.82 -7.31 21.47
CA ILE A 184 -2.19 -8.69 21.10
C ILE A 184 -0.97 -9.59 21.35
#